data_AF-A0A9D0I923-F1
#
_entry.id   AF-A0A9D0I923-F1
#
_cell.length_a   1.000
_cell.length_b   1.000
_cell.length_c   1.000
_cell.angle_alpha   90.00
_cell.angle_beta   90.00
_cell.angle_gamma   90.00
#
_symmetry.space_group_name_H-M   'P 1'
#
loop_
_entity.id
_entity.type
_entity.pdbx_description
1 polymer ?
#
loop_
_entity_poly.entity_id
_entity_poly.type
_entity_poly.pdbx_seq_one_letter_code
_entity_poly.pdbx_strand_id
1 'polypeptide(L)' 'MSEQEQQRKNDTRPLESAGLRGPAASFAAFCEVELERRRNSDEPFDEALFREAMEMTLRRLQSRGEEATA' A
#
# COMPACT_ATOMS: atom_id res chain seq x y z
N MET A 1 -27.56 -13.43 -3.55
CA MET A 1 -26.17 -12.95 -3.47
C MET A 1 -26.19 -11.53 -3.97
N SER A 2 -26.38 -10.56 -3.07
CA SER A 2 -26.83 -9.19 -3.38
C SER A 2 -25.70 -8.29 -3.86
N GLU A 3 -26.01 -7.36 -4.77
CA GLU A 3 -25.09 -6.34 -5.31
C GLU A 3 -24.40 -5.51 -4.21
N GLN A 4 -25.02 -5.39 -3.03
CA GLN A 4 -24.43 -4.74 -1.84
C GLN A 4 -23.14 -5.43 -1.34
N GLU A 5 -22.96 -6.73 -1.57
CA GLU A 5 -21.77 -7.47 -1.15
C GLU A 5 -20.62 -7.35 -2.16
N GLN A 6 -20.94 -7.04 -3.42
CA GLN A 6 -19.96 -6.66 -4.44
C GLN A 6 -19.45 -5.22 -4.22
N GLN A 7 -20.28 -4.32 -3.69
CA GLN A 7 -19.87 -2.95 -3.38
C GLN A 7 -18.88 -2.89 -2.20
N ARG A 8 -19.10 -3.69 -1.15
CA ARG A 8 -18.20 -3.80 0.03
C ARG A 8 -16.78 -4.29 -0.32
N LYS A 9 -16.63 -5.03 -1.42
CA LYS A 9 -15.31 -5.47 -1.94
C LYS A 9 -14.61 -4.42 -2.80
N ASN A 10 -15.30 -3.34 -3.18
CA ASN A 10 -14.75 -2.28 -4.03
C ASN A 10 -14.22 -1.07 -3.24
N ASP A 11 -14.58 -0.94 -1.95
CA ASP A 11 -14.10 0.14 -1.06
C ASP A 11 -12.71 -0.10 -0.46
N THR A 12 -12.13 -1.29 -0.65
CA THR A 12 -10.72 -1.58 -0.31
C THR A 12 -9.81 -1.41 -1.52
N ARG A 13 -10.08 -0.41 -2.37
CA ARG A 13 -9.05 0.09 -3.29
C ARG A 13 -8.41 1.32 -2.65
N PRO A 14 -7.19 1.20 -2.07
CA PRO A 14 -6.44 2.37 -1.67
C PRO A 14 -6.19 3.21 -2.92
N LEU A 15 -6.74 4.42 -2.92
CA LEU A 15 -6.64 5.38 -4.01
C LEU A 15 -5.16 5.73 -4.38
N GLU A 16 -4.20 5.33 -3.54
CA GLU A 16 -2.75 5.55 -3.73
C GLU A 16 -2.03 4.42 -4.50
N SER A 17 -2.68 3.26 -4.68
CA SER A 17 -2.09 2.09 -5.37
C SER A 17 -2.48 1.96 -6.83
N ALA A 18 -3.33 2.87 -7.33
CA ALA A 18 -3.83 2.91 -8.70
C ALA A 18 -2.71 3.27 -9.70
N GLY A 19 -1.83 2.31 -10.00
CA GLY A 19 -0.68 2.48 -10.88
C GLY A 19 0.53 1.65 -10.50
N LEU A 20 0.58 1.13 -9.26
CA LEU A 20 1.66 0.25 -8.82
C LEU A 20 1.51 -1.14 -9.44
N ARG A 21 2.63 -1.74 -9.83
CA ARG A 21 2.70 -3.11 -10.38
C ARG A 21 3.82 -3.89 -9.71
N GLY A 22 3.73 -5.22 -9.79
CA GLY A 22 4.79 -6.11 -9.31
C GLY A 22 5.13 -5.90 -7.82
N PRO A 23 6.43 -5.93 -7.45
CA PRO A 23 6.85 -5.79 -6.05
C PRO A 23 6.36 -4.51 -5.36
N ALA A 24 6.20 -3.41 -6.09
CA ALA A 24 5.71 -2.15 -5.53
C ALA A 24 4.24 -2.26 -5.08
N ALA A 25 3.40 -2.97 -5.84
CA ALA A 25 2.00 -3.19 -5.48
C ALA A 25 1.87 -4.06 -4.23
N SER A 26 2.63 -5.17 -4.15
CA SER A 26 2.62 -6.05 -2.97
C SER A 26 3.15 -5.34 -1.73
N PHE A 27 4.17 -4.50 -1.89
CA PHE A 27 4.72 -3.70 -0.78
C PHE A 27 3.71 -2.67 -0.26
N ALA A 28 3.05 -1.92 -1.14
CA ALA A 28 2.01 -0.97 -0.74
C ALA A 28 0.87 -1.67 0.03
N ALA A 29 0.39 -2.82 -0.48
CA ALA A 29 -0.66 -3.58 0.19
C ALA A 29 -0.25 -4.06 1.59
N PHE A 30 1.01 -4.49 1.76
CA PHE A 30 1.56 -4.83 3.07
C PHE A 30 1.58 -3.62 4.02
N CYS A 31 2.04 -2.47 3.55
CA CYS A 31 2.13 -1.25 4.36
C CYS A 31 0.76 -0.78 4.86
N GLU A 32 -0.30 -0.90 4.07
CA GLU A 32 -1.66 -0.56 4.51
C GLU A 32 -2.14 -1.43 5.68
N VAL A 33 -1.92 -2.76 5.57
CA VAL A 33 -2.30 -3.70 6.63
C VAL A 33 -1.49 -3.45 7.91
N GLU A 34 -0.19 -3.22 7.79
CA GLU A 34 0.66 -2.92 8.95
C GLU A 34 0.31 -1.56 9.56
N LEU A 35 -0.04 -0.55 8.75
CA LEU A 35 -0.49 0.75 9.25
C LEU A 35 -1.77 0.62 10.08
N GLU A 36 -2.76 -0.12 9.59
CA GLU A 36 -3.98 -0.40 10.34
C GLU A 36 -3.68 -1.13 11.66
N ARG A 37 -2.79 -2.13 11.64
CA ARG A 37 -2.36 -2.83 12.85
C ARG A 37 -1.71 -1.90 13.87
N ARG A 38 -0.83 -0.99 13.43
CA ARG A 38 -0.13 -0.03 14.31
C ARG A 38 -1.08 1.01 14.89
N ARG A 39 -2.02 1.52 14.10
CA ARG A 39 -3.06 2.43 14.57
C ARG A 39 -3.96 1.81 15.65
N ASN A 40 -4.18 0.50 15.56
CA ASN A 40 -4.97 -0.26 16.53
C ASN A 40 -4.12 -0.85 17.67
N SER A 41 -2.85 -0.45 17.81
CA SER A 41 -1.98 -0.90 18.89
C SER A 41 -1.83 0.20 19.95
N ASP A 42 -1.53 -0.19 21.19
CA ASP A 42 -1.22 0.75 22.27
C ASP A 42 0.26 1.19 22.26
N GLU A 43 1.02 0.82 21.22
CA GLU A 43 2.44 1.16 21.10
C GLU A 43 2.63 2.55 20.46
N PRO A 44 3.63 3.33 20.91
CA PRO A 44 4.00 4.59 20.26
C PRO A 44 4.36 4.34 18.79
N PHE A 45 3.69 5.05 17.88
CA PHE A 45 3.88 4.89 16.44
C PHE A 45 3.90 6.26 15.75
N ASP A 46 4.98 6.54 15.03
CA ASP A 46 5.09 7.73 14.18
C ASP A 46 4.59 7.40 12.77
N GLU A 47 3.32 7.70 12.54
CA GLU A 47 2.68 7.47 11.24
C GLU A 47 3.30 8.34 10.13
N ALA A 48 3.75 9.55 10.44
CA ALA A 48 4.33 10.44 9.42
C ALA A 48 5.65 9.87 8.90
N LEU A 49 6.51 9.42 9.81
CA LEU A 49 7.77 8.77 9.45
C LEU A 49 7.55 7.45 8.69
N PHE A 50 6.54 6.68 9.06
CA PHE A 50 6.18 5.45 8.34
C PHE A 50 5.77 5.75 6.89
N ARG A 51 4.90 6.74 6.68
CA ARG A 51 4.45 7.14 5.34
C ARG A 51 5.59 7.66 4.48
N GLU A 52 6.48 8.48 5.05
CA GLU A 52 7.68 8.95 4.35
C GLU A 52 8.56 7.79 3.88
N ALA A 53 8.86 6.84 4.79
CA ALA A 53 9.66 5.66 4.46
C ALA A 53 8.99 4.76 3.41
N MET A 54 7.66 4.62 3.47
CA MET A 54 6.87 3.90 2.49
C MET A 54 6.99 4.54 1.10
N GLU A 55 6.81 5.86 0.99
CA GLU A 55 6.94 6.59 -0.27
C GLU A 55 8.34 6.45 -0.88
N MET A 56 9.40 6.59 -0.07
CA MET A 56 10.78 6.43 -0.53
C MET A 56 11.02 5.02 -1.10
N THR A 57 10.48 4.00 -0.43
CA THR A 57 10.61 2.60 -0.87
C THR A 57 9.84 2.35 -2.15
N LEU A 58 8.61 2.85 -2.25
CA LEU A 58 7.79 2.73 -3.46
C LEU A 58 8.46 3.38 -4.67
N ARG A 59 8.99 4.61 -4.52
CA ARG A 59 9.78 5.28 -5.57
C ARG A 59 10.96 4.42 -6.03
N ARG A 60 11.65 3.78 -5.08
CA ARG A 60 12.80 2.91 -5.40
C ARG A 60 12.36 1.64 -6.13
N LEU A 61 11.27 1.01 -5.72
CA LEU A 61 10.73 -0.19 -6.36
C LEU A 61 10.23 0.10 -7.78
N GLN A 62 9.61 1.26 -8.00
CA GLN A 62 9.19 1.70 -9.33
C GLN A 62 10.39 1.95 -10.25
N SER A 63 11.44 2.65 -9.75
CA SER A 63 12.66 2.90 -10.54
C SER A 63 13.40 1.62 -10.98
N ARG A 64 13.25 0.54 -10.21
CA ARG A 64 13.90 -0.75 -10.50
C ARG A 64 13.06 -1.66 -11.40
N GLY A 65 11.78 -1.37 -11.57
CA GLY A 65 10.89 -2.10 -12.49
C GLY A 65 11.10 -1.72 -13.96
N GLU A 66 11.66 -0.55 -14.25
CA GLU A 66 11.94 -0.07 -15.61
C GLU A 66 13.27 -0.61 -16.18
N GLU A 67 14.23 -1.01 -15.33
CA GLU A 67 15.56 -1.51 -15.78
C GLU A 67 15.63 -3.02 -16.09
N ALA A 68 14.48 -3.70 -16.24
CA ALA A 68 14.45 -5.11 -16.64
C ALA A 68 14.22 -5.31 -18.16
N THR A 69 14.12 -4.23 -18.93
CA THR A 69 13.97 -4.25 -20.40
C THR A 69 14.85 -3.18 -21.04
N ALA A 70 16.15 -3.46 -21.15
CA ALA A 70 17.08 -2.74 -22.03
C ALA A 70 18.03 -3.75 -22.68
#